data_AF-A0A7K0Y241-F1
#
_entry.id   AF-A0A7K0Y241-F1
#
_cell.length_a   1.000
_cell.length_b   1.000
_cell.length_c   1.000
_cell.angle_alpha   90.00
_cell.angle_beta   90.00
_cell.angle_gamma   90.00
#
_symmetry.space_group_name_H-M   'P 1'
#
loop_
_entity.id
_entity.type
_entity.pdbx_description
1 polymer ?
#
loop_
_entity_poly.entity_id
_entity_poly.type
_entity_poly.pdbx_seq_one_letter_code
_entity_poly.pdbx_strand_id
1 'polypeptide(L)'
;MFNVIPQWHPLRLAEDFALADIITGGRMEFGVGRGTVPREAWSLGTVVASGDNAMSAEHDRLNREIFEESIEVIKTAWANERFSFRGKHFVFPPDDIPDRGSYVDDLTLIPRPERHVDVYQPVTSPETIEYVPRAGHKAVYWLQNPDSQKQKWDRYAEIREEMGQPVAPGDDRMLVMNMHIGKTREAAMRKGKPGHDEFCNFLAPYGRFSSYRNPDGSKVAFNHCPTVQESVDQKIQAIGSVDDVVENIGFWKELLDLKHLCIFFDFPGVTREEMNEQMHLFAEEVLPQLGETMTRRPLPNLSPLI
;
A
#
# COMPACT_ATOMS: atom_id res chain seq x y z
N MET A 1 1.29 5.15 4.25
CA MET A 1 1.64 6.11 3.18
C MET A 1 2.59 5.41 2.22
N PHE A 2 2.41 5.57 0.90
CA PHE A 2 3.27 4.94 -0.10
C PHE A 2 4.16 5.98 -0.76
N ASN A 3 5.45 5.68 -0.92
CA ASN A 3 6.39 6.50 -1.67
C ASN A 3 6.34 6.11 -3.14
N VAL A 4 6.13 7.08 -4.02
CA VAL A 4 6.20 6.87 -5.47
C VAL A 4 7.67 6.84 -5.89
N ILE A 5 8.28 5.65 -5.83
CA ILE A 5 9.74 5.48 -5.86
C ILE A 5 10.43 6.15 -7.06
N PRO A 6 9.90 6.07 -8.30
CA PRO A 6 10.57 6.69 -9.43
C PRO A 6 10.73 8.21 -9.28
N GLN A 7 9.89 8.86 -8.46
CA GLN A 7 9.94 10.30 -8.21
C GLN A 7 11.00 10.72 -7.17
N TRP A 8 11.72 9.77 -6.58
CA TRP A 8 12.75 10.01 -5.59
C TRP A 8 14.15 9.72 -6.13
N HIS A 9 15.17 10.42 -5.61
CA HIS A 9 16.53 9.90 -5.68
C HIS A 9 16.66 8.74 -4.67
N PRO A 10 17.04 7.51 -5.09
CA PRO A 10 16.93 6.33 -4.24
C PRO A 10 17.76 6.42 -2.96
N LEU A 11 18.99 6.94 -3.03
CA LEU A 11 19.83 7.12 -1.83
C LEU A 11 19.26 8.15 -0.84
N ARG A 12 18.53 9.18 -1.31
CA ARG A 12 17.91 10.17 -0.43
C ARG A 12 16.72 9.58 0.30
N LEU A 13 15.86 8.84 -0.41
CA LEU A 13 14.76 8.13 0.21
C LEU A 13 15.24 7.06 1.20
N ALA A 14 16.33 6.35 0.88
CA ALA A 14 16.95 5.38 1.77
C ALA A 14 17.44 6.02 3.09
N GLU A 15 18.09 7.18 2.99
CA GLU A 15 18.59 7.97 4.13
C GLU A 15 17.44 8.53 4.97
N ASP A 16 16.47 9.20 4.33
CA ASP A 16 15.30 9.81 4.99
C ASP A 16 14.46 8.77 5.75
N PHE A 17 14.22 7.60 5.12
CA PHE A 17 13.53 6.51 5.78
C PHE A 17 14.32 5.97 6.98
N ALA A 18 15.63 5.72 6.82
CA ALA A 18 16.47 5.20 7.89
C ALA A 18 16.50 6.14 9.08
N LEU A 19 16.64 7.45 8.83
CA LEU A 19 16.59 8.48 9.87
C LEU A 19 15.24 8.45 10.61
N ALA A 20 14.13 8.41 9.88
CA ALA A 20 12.80 8.35 10.48
C ALA A 20 12.58 7.05 11.27
N ASP A 21 13.03 5.89 10.77
CA ASP A 21 12.91 4.61 11.48
C ASP A 21 13.68 4.63 12.79
N ILE A 22 14.92 5.16 12.80
CA ILE A 22 15.72 5.30 14.01
C ILE A 22 15.06 6.24 15.02
N ILE A 23 14.69 7.45 14.61
CA ILE A 23 14.09 8.45 15.51
C ILE A 23 12.78 7.93 16.10
N THR A 24 12.02 7.15 15.33
CA THR A 24 10.77 6.56 15.81
C THR A 24 10.96 5.27 16.60
N GLY A 25 12.17 4.73 16.72
CA GLY A 25 12.46 3.48 17.43
C GLY A 25 11.95 2.24 16.68
N GLY A 26 12.15 2.19 15.37
CA GLY A 26 11.78 1.07 14.51
C GLY A 26 10.28 0.96 14.24
N ARG A 27 9.56 2.09 14.16
CA ARG A 27 8.10 2.13 13.97
C ARG A 27 7.67 2.49 12.55
N MET A 28 8.61 2.82 11.67
CA MET A 28 8.25 3.14 10.28
C MET A 28 7.89 1.86 9.53
N GLU A 29 7.07 1.96 8.50
CA GLU A 29 6.87 0.87 7.54
C GLU A 29 7.12 1.44 6.14
N PHE A 30 7.82 0.69 5.29
CA PHE A 30 8.25 1.23 4.00
C PHE A 30 7.26 0.88 2.88
N GLY A 31 6.26 1.74 2.70
CA GLY A 31 5.32 1.66 1.58
C GLY A 31 5.94 2.18 0.27
N VAL A 32 5.86 1.40 -0.80
CA VAL A 32 6.43 1.72 -2.12
C VAL A 32 5.41 1.56 -3.25
N GLY A 33 5.50 2.40 -4.27
CA GLY A 33 4.66 2.31 -5.47
C GLY A 33 5.33 2.90 -6.71
N ARG A 34 4.85 2.50 -7.88
CA ARG A 34 5.34 2.97 -9.19
C ARG A 34 4.82 4.35 -9.60
N GLY A 35 3.70 4.77 -8.99
CA GLY A 35 2.96 5.97 -9.36
C GLY A 35 1.93 5.69 -10.44
N THR A 36 0.98 6.60 -10.60
CA THR A 36 -0.10 6.47 -11.60
C THR A 36 -0.48 7.78 -12.28
N VAL A 37 0.08 8.92 -11.85
CA VAL A 37 -0.38 10.24 -12.30
C VAL A 37 0.74 10.91 -13.10
N PRO A 38 0.59 11.07 -14.44
CA PRO A 38 1.61 11.71 -15.27
C PRO A 38 1.96 13.14 -14.83
N ARG A 39 0.96 13.91 -14.37
CA ARG A 39 1.17 15.28 -13.87
C ARG A 39 2.19 15.34 -12.73
N GLU A 40 2.19 14.36 -11.83
CA GLU A 40 3.12 14.30 -10.70
C GLU A 40 4.50 13.81 -11.18
N ALA A 41 4.51 12.70 -11.94
CA ALA A 41 5.74 12.08 -12.38
C ALA A 41 6.58 13.00 -13.30
N TRP A 42 5.94 13.63 -14.29
CA TRP A 42 6.63 14.41 -15.32
C TRP A 42 7.19 15.70 -14.77
N SER A 43 6.53 16.32 -13.80
CA SER A 43 7.05 17.50 -13.09
C SER A 43 8.33 17.20 -12.30
N LEU A 44 8.56 15.94 -11.94
CA LEU A 44 9.77 15.48 -11.24
C LEU A 44 10.76 14.79 -12.18
N GLY A 45 10.57 14.93 -13.51
CA GLY A 45 11.50 14.41 -14.52
C GLY A 45 11.39 12.90 -14.79
N THR A 46 10.30 12.27 -14.34
CA THR A 46 10.08 10.82 -14.50
C THR A 46 8.84 10.57 -15.35
N VAL A 47 8.65 9.33 -15.80
CA VAL A 47 7.49 8.95 -16.62
C VAL A 47 6.66 7.89 -15.93
N VAL A 48 5.38 7.83 -16.30
CA VAL A 48 4.43 6.80 -15.91
C VAL A 48 3.40 6.63 -17.01
N ALA A 49 2.95 5.41 -17.25
CA ALA A 49 1.78 5.14 -18.08
C ALA A 49 0.53 5.13 -17.19
N SER A 50 -0.56 5.73 -17.66
CA SER A 50 -1.81 5.77 -16.90
C SER A 50 -2.99 5.37 -17.77
N GLY A 51 -3.89 4.57 -17.20
CA GLY A 51 -5.05 4.02 -17.91
C GLY A 51 -6.11 5.06 -18.30
N ASP A 52 -6.06 6.25 -17.71
CA ASP A 52 -6.87 7.42 -18.08
C ASP A 52 -6.26 8.26 -19.22
N ASN A 53 -5.10 7.84 -19.75
CA ASN A 53 -4.36 8.51 -20.81
C ASN A 53 -3.97 7.52 -21.93
N ALA A 54 -3.38 8.03 -23.02
CA ALA A 54 -2.80 7.17 -24.04
C ALA A 54 -1.68 6.31 -23.42
N MET A 55 -1.89 5.01 -23.36
CA MET A 55 -0.93 4.06 -22.80
C MET A 55 0.34 4.02 -23.66
N SER A 56 1.46 4.48 -23.09
CA SER A 56 2.79 4.31 -23.68
C SER A 56 3.45 3.08 -23.08
N ALA A 57 3.63 2.04 -23.90
CA ALA A 57 4.35 0.83 -23.49
C ALA A 57 5.80 1.14 -23.09
N GLU A 58 6.41 2.14 -23.72
CA GLU A 58 7.74 2.62 -23.37
C GLU A 58 7.77 3.29 -21.99
N HIS A 59 6.80 4.16 -21.69
CA HIS A 59 6.73 4.80 -20.37
C HIS A 59 6.46 3.79 -19.26
N ASP A 60 5.59 2.79 -19.47
CA ASP A 60 5.38 1.72 -18.47
C ASP A 60 6.65 0.91 -18.24
N ARG A 61 7.36 0.55 -19.32
CA ARG A 61 8.64 -0.17 -19.24
C ARG A 61 9.68 0.64 -18.47
N LEU A 62 9.91 1.91 -18.86
CA LEU A 62 10.91 2.77 -18.23
C LEU A 62 10.59 3.01 -16.75
N ASN A 63 9.32 3.31 -16.43
CA ASN A 63 8.86 3.48 -15.06
C ASN A 63 9.11 2.23 -14.20
N ARG A 64 8.86 1.04 -14.76
CA ARG A 64 9.08 -0.23 -14.08
C ARG A 64 10.57 -0.50 -13.85
N GLU A 65 11.40 -0.35 -14.87
CA GLU A 65 12.85 -0.53 -14.74
C GLU A 65 13.44 0.41 -13.67
N ILE A 66 13.08 1.70 -13.69
CA ILE A 66 13.53 2.67 -12.69
C ILE A 66 13.04 2.29 -11.30
N PHE A 67 11.77 1.85 -11.15
CA PHE A 67 11.22 1.42 -9.87
C PHE A 67 11.99 0.24 -9.29
N GLU A 68 12.17 -0.82 -10.09
CA GLU A 68 12.83 -2.06 -9.65
C GLU A 68 14.29 -1.79 -9.28
N GLU A 69 15.03 -1.06 -10.13
CA GLU A 69 16.43 -0.72 -9.87
C GLU A 69 16.59 0.23 -8.67
N SER A 70 15.67 1.19 -8.47
CA SER A 70 15.67 2.06 -7.30
C SER A 70 15.48 1.27 -6.01
N ILE A 71 14.57 0.29 -5.99
CA ILE A 71 14.36 -0.58 -4.84
C ILE A 71 15.59 -1.44 -4.56
N GLU A 72 16.25 -1.95 -5.60
CA GLU A 72 17.49 -2.70 -5.47
C GLU A 72 18.60 -1.84 -4.85
N VAL A 73 18.77 -0.59 -5.31
CA VAL A 73 19.70 0.38 -4.72
C VAL A 73 19.39 0.60 -3.24
N ILE A 74 18.12 0.89 -2.89
CA ILE A 74 17.71 1.17 -1.51
C ILE A 74 18.01 -0.04 -0.61
N LYS A 75 17.61 -1.24 -1.02
CA LYS A 75 17.86 -2.47 -0.26
C LYS A 75 19.35 -2.76 -0.12
N THR A 76 20.13 -2.56 -1.19
CA THR A 76 21.59 -2.74 -1.18
C THR A 76 22.25 -1.77 -0.19
N ALA A 77 21.85 -0.50 -0.21
CA ALA A 77 22.37 0.53 0.68
C ALA A 77 22.03 0.27 2.17
N TRP A 78 20.87 -0.34 2.46
CA TRP A 78 20.51 -0.73 3.82
C TRP A 78 21.24 -2.00 4.29
N ALA A 79 21.34 -3.00 3.42
CA ALA A 79 21.86 -4.31 3.78
C ALA A 79 23.38 -4.33 4.00
N ASN A 80 24.12 -3.40 3.38
CA ASN A 80 25.58 -3.42 3.37
C ASN A 80 26.17 -2.20 4.09
N GLU A 81 27.28 -2.40 4.80
CA GLU A 81 28.04 -1.30 5.43
C GLU A 81 28.76 -0.43 4.39
N ARG A 82 29.27 -1.06 3.33
CA ARG A 82 29.84 -0.42 2.15
C ARG A 82 29.24 -1.06 0.91
N PHE A 83 28.91 -0.27 -0.10
CA PHE A 83 28.31 -0.79 -1.33
C PHE A 83 28.73 0.01 -2.57
N SER A 84 28.74 -0.69 -3.69
CA SER A 84 28.76 -0.11 -5.02
C SER A 84 27.61 -0.72 -5.82
N PHE A 85 27.03 0.04 -6.73
CA PHE A 85 25.92 -0.37 -7.56
C PHE A 85 26.14 0.10 -9.00
N ARG A 86 26.00 -0.81 -9.96
CA ARG A 86 26.15 -0.53 -11.39
C ARG A 86 24.94 -1.12 -12.12
N GLY A 87 23.89 -0.32 -12.25
CA GLY A 87 22.66 -0.71 -12.95
C GLY A 87 22.50 0.01 -14.28
N LYS A 88 21.30 -0.10 -14.86
CA LYS A 88 20.97 0.50 -16.16
C LYS A 88 20.67 2.00 -16.02
N HIS A 89 20.03 2.38 -14.91
CA HIS A 89 19.57 3.73 -14.62
C HIS A 89 20.41 4.44 -13.54
N PHE A 90 21.06 3.68 -12.67
CA PHE A 90 21.80 4.18 -11.52
C PHE A 90 23.20 3.60 -11.43
N VAL A 91 24.14 4.48 -11.09
CA VAL A 91 25.56 4.16 -10.94
C VAL A 91 26.05 4.84 -9.67
N PHE A 92 26.43 4.04 -8.66
CA PHE A 92 26.84 4.51 -7.35
C PHE A 92 28.11 3.78 -6.85
N PRO A 93 29.18 4.49 -6.47
CA PRO A 93 29.42 5.90 -6.77
C PRO A 93 29.53 6.13 -8.30
N PRO A 94 29.18 7.32 -8.84
CA PRO A 94 29.61 7.71 -10.19
C PRO A 94 31.11 7.45 -10.43
N ASP A 95 31.49 7.22 -11.69
CA ASP A 95 32.88 6.97 -12.03
C ASP A 95 33.76 8.20 -11.77
N ASP A 96 35.05 7.95 -11.50
CA ASP A 96 36.11 8.95 -11.38
C ASP A 96 35.89 10.05 -10.32
N ILE A 97 35.14 9.78 -9.25
CA ILE A 97 35.02 10.73 -8.12
C ILE A 97 36.36 10.79 -7.38
N PRO A 98 37.06 11.94 -7.34
CA PRO A 98 38.35 12.05 -6.67
C PRO A 98 38.19 12.09 -5.14
N ASP A 99 39.00 11.32 -4.41
CA ASP A 99 39.07 11.35 -2.95
C ASP A 99 40.50 11.14 -2.44
N ARG A 100 41.07 12.18 -1.80
CA ARG A 100 42.37 12.16 -1.09
C ARG A 100 43.52 11.45 -1.83
N GLY A 101 43.66 11.68 -3.13
CA GLY A 101 44.74 11.09 -3.94
C GLY A 101 44.42 9.70 -4.51
N SER A 102 43.17 9.26 -4.39
CA SER A 102 42.58 8.08 -5.04
C SER A 102 41.19 8.42 -5.60
N TYR A 103 40.38 7.40 -5.89
CA TYR A 103 39.01 7.52 -6.36
C TYR A 103 38.04 6.82 -5.39
N VAL A 104 36.78 7.26 -5.38
CA VAL A 104 35.72 6.62 -4.59
C VAL A 104 35.22 5.39 -5.35
N ASP A 105 35.47 4.20 -4.81
CA ASP A 105 35.04 2.92 -5.40
C ASP A 105 33.73 2.39 -4.79
N ASP A 106 33.40 2.81 -3.57
CA ASP A 106 32.20 2.41 -2.85
C ASP A 106 31.66 3.53 -1.94
N LEU A 107 30.41 3.38 -1.50
CA LEU A 107 29.68 4.31 -0.64
C LEU A 107 29.24 3.65 0.66
N THR A 108 28.96 4.48 1.66
CA THR A 108 28.24 4.10 2.88
C THR A 108 26.99 4.96 3.00
N LEU A 109 25.84 4.34 3.26
CA LEU A 109 24.62 5.07 3.63
C LEU A 109 24.67 5.39 5.13
N ILE A 110 24.53 6.65 5.53
CA ILE A 110 24.50 7.05 6.94
C ILE A 110 23.30 7.99 7.17
N PRO A 111 22.35 7.65 8.05
CA PRO A 111 22.27 6.40 8.81
C PRO A 111 21.74 5.21 7.98
N ARG A 112 21.90 3.98 8.51
CA ARG A 112 21.20 2.77 8.01
C ARG A 112 20.14 2.31 9.00
N PRO A 113 19.05 1.64 8.56
CA PRO A 113 18.08 1.06 9.48
C PRO A 113 18.74 0.06 10.43
N GLU A 114 18.32 0.04 11.69
CA GLU A 114 18.86 -0.88 12.72
C GLU A 114 18.19 -2.26 12.72
N ARG A 115 17.18 -2.45 11.87
CA ARG A 115 16.37 -3.66 11.76
C ARG A 115 16.16 -4.06 10.31
N HIS A 116 15.63 -5.27 10.10
CA HIS A 116 15.03 -5.62 8.82
C HIS A 116 13.80 -4.74 8.55
N VAL A 117 13.74 -4.17 7.34
CA VAL A 117 12.67 -3.27 6.91
C VAL A 117 11.74 -4.02 5.97
N ASP A 118 10.50 -4.20 6.40
CA ASP A 118 9.44 -4.74 5.55
C ASP A 118 9.03 -3.70 4.50
N VAL A 119 8.92 -4.15 3.26
CA VAL A 119 8.50 -3.33 2.12
C VAL A 119 7.06 -3.67 1.76
N TYR A 120 6.16 -2.69 1.80
CA TYR A 120 4.75 -2.87 1.45
C TYR A 120 4.49 -2.30 0.06
N GLN A 121 3.84 -3.06 -0.83
CA GLN A 121 3.56 -2.61 -2.20
C GLN A 121 2.12 -2.91 -2.63
N PRO A 122 1.40 -1.93 -3.22
CA PRO A 122 0.06 -2.16 -3.76
C PRO A 122 0.12 -3.11 -4.96
N VAL A 123 -0.79 -4.08 -5.01
CA VAL A 123 -0.90 -5.04 -6.11
C VAL A 123 -2.15 -4.74 -6.95
N THR A 124 -1.94 -4.15 -8.12
CA THR A 124 -3.04 -3.68 -8.99
C THR A 124 -3.05 -4.31 -10.39
N SER A 125 -1.95 -4.88 -10.87
CA SER A 125 -1.85 -5.50 -12.21
C SER A 125 -1.33 -6.95 -12.15
N PRO A 126 -1.56 -7.76 -13.21
CA PRO A 126 -0.98 -9.11 -13.36
C PRO A 126 0.55 -9.15 -13.21
N GLU A 127 1.26 -8.15 -13.71
CA GLU A 127 2.72 -8.09 -13.59
C GLU A 127 3.15 -7.78 -12.16
N THR A 128 2.37 -6.97 -11.44
CA THR A 128 2.68 -6.62 -10.05
C THR A 128 2.45 -7.81 -9.12
N ILE A 129 1.45 -8.66 -9.38
CA ILE A 129 1.24 -9.89 -8.59
C ILE A 129 2.37 -10.90 -8.79
N GLU A 130 3.02 -10.93 -9.95
CA GLU A 130 4.21 -11.77 -10.17
C GLU A 130 5.48 -11.21 -9.52
N TYR A 131 5.64 -9.88 -9.52
CA TYR A 131 6.83 -9.21 -8.99
C TYR A 131 6.89 -9.17 -7.45
N VAL A 132 5.82 -8.72 -6.80
CA VAL A 132 5.79 -8.42 -5.34
C VAL A 132 6.24 -9.60 -4.47
N PRO A 133 5.71 -10.84 -4.62
CA PRO A 133 6.19 -11.98 -3.84
C PRO A 133 7.66 -12.34 -4.14
N ARG A 134 8.12 -12.14 -5.38
CA ARG A 134 9.51 -12.40 -5.79
C ARG A 134 10.50 -11.40 -5.22
N ALA A 135 10.07 -10.14 -5.12
CA ALA A 135 10.85 -9.09 -4.47
C ALA A 135 10.86 -9.20 -2.93
N GLY A 136 10.11 -10.13 -2.35
CA GLY A 136 9.95 -10.28 -0.91
C GLY A 136 9.17 -9.11 -0.28
N HIS A 137 8.28 -8.47 -1.05
CA HIS A 137 7.44 -7.39 -0.56
C HIS A 137 6.13 -7.94 0.01
N LYS A 138 5.59 -7.24 1.02
CA LYS A 138 4.25 -7.48 1.54
C LYS A 138 3.22 -6.86 0.61
N ALA A 139 2.26 -7.66 0.15
CA ALA A 139 1.27 -7.22 -0.82
C ALA A 139 0.14 -6.45 -0.12
N VAL A 140 -0.25 -5.31 -0.71
CA VAL A 140 -1.37 -4.50 -0.23
C VAL A 140 -2.47 -4.46 -1.29
N TYR A 141 -3.68 -4.85 -0.90
CA TYR A 141 -4.82 -4.91 -1.82
C TYR A 141 -5.91 -3.95 -1.40
N TRP A 142 -6.37 -3.15 -2.36
CA TRP A 142 -7.40 -2.13 -2.13
C TRP A 142 -8.49 -2.23 -3.20
N LEU A 143 -9.74 -2.02 -2.79
CA LEU A 143 -10.93 -1.99 -3.65
C LEU A 143 -11.09 -3.25 -4.53
N GLN A 144 -10.90 -4.43 -3.94
CA GLN A 144 -11.07 -5.71 -4.63
C GLN A 144 -12.34 -6.42 -4.17
N ASN A 145 -13.08 -6.99 -5.12
CA ASN A 145 -14.17 -7.90 -4.80
C ASN A 145 -13.60 -9.24 -4.25
N PRO A 146 -14.41 -10.04 -3.53
CA PRO A 146 -13.97 -11.30 -2.91
C PRO A 146 -13.28 -12.28 -3.86
N ASP A 147 -13.83 -12.53 -5.04
CA ASP A 147 -13.27 -13.50 -6.00
C ASP A 147 -11.91 -13.04 -6.53
N SER A 148 -11.84 -11.78 -6.98
CA SER A 148 -10.62 -11.14 -7.47
C SER A 148 -9.55 -11.10 -6.38
N GLN A 149 -9.97 -10.80 -5.15
CA GLN A 149 -9.08 -10.75 -3.99
C GLN A 149 -8.53 -12.14 -3.68
N LYS A 150 -9.37 -13.16 -3.55
CA LYS A 150 -8.95 -14.53 -3.25
C LYS A 150 -7.99 -15.07 -4.31
N GLN A 151 -8.31 -14.86 -5.59
CA GLN A 151 -7.44 -15.28 -6.69
C GLN A 151 -6.03 -14.68 -6.57
N LYS A 152 -5.93 -13.37 -6.34
CA LYS A 152 -4.63 -12.69 -6.18
C LYS A 152 -3.93 -13.09 -4.89
N TRP A 153 -4.69 -13.29 -3.82
CA TRP A 153 -4.19 -13.70 -2.52
C TRP A 153 -3.54 -15.08 -2.58
N ASP A 154 -4.18 -16.04 -3.25
CA ASP A 154 -3.66 -17.38 -3.45
C ASP A 154 -2.45 -17.39 -4.39
N ARG A 155 -2.52 -16.64 -5.50
CA ARG A 155 -1.40 -16.54 -6.45
C ARG A 155 -0.11 -16.04 -5.79
N TYR A 156 -0.22 -15.12 -4.82
CA TYR A 156 0.93 -14.68 -4.03
C TYR A 156 1.59 -15.87 -3.30
N ALA A 157 0.80 -16.69 -2.59
CA ALA A 157 1.32 -17.85 -1.86
C ALA A 157 1.92 -18.91 -2.80
N GLU A 158 1.29 -19.17 -3.95
CA GLU A 158 1.82 -20.07 -4.97
C GLU A 158 3.23 -19.64 -5.42
N ILE A 159 3.44 -18.35 -5.71
CA ILE A 159 4.75 -17.85 -6.13
C ILE A 159 5.79 -18.00 -5.01
N ARG A 160 5.39 -17.77 -3.75
CA ARG A 160 6.28 -17.95 -2.59
C ARG A 160 6.68 -19.42 -2.39
N GLU A 161 5.75 -20.35 -2.63
CA GLU A 161 6.01 -21.79 -2.66
C GLU A 161 6.97 -22.17 -3.80
N GLU A 162 6.73 -21.69 -5.03
CA GLU A 162 7.61 -21.90 -6.19
C GLU A 162 9.06 -21.45 -5.93
N MET A 163 9.24 -20.41 -5.11
CA MET A 163 10.56 -19.88 -4.70
C MET A 163 11.21 -20.64 -3.54
N GLY A 164 10.54 -21.63 -2.96
CA GLY A 164 11.00 -22.33 -1.76
C GLY A 164 10.96 -21.47 -0.48
N GLN A 165 10.13 -20.43 -0.45
CA GLN A 165 9.92 -19.54 0.70
C GLN A 165 8.44 -19.43 1.06
N PRO A 166 7.77 -20.55 1.40
CA PRO A 166 6.33 -20.58 1.61
C PRO A 166 5.90 -19.67 2.76
N VAL A 167 4.69 -19.14 2.65
CA VAL A 167 4.06 -18.26 3.65
C VAL A 167 2.68 -18.80 4.02
N ALA A 168 2.26 -18.64 5.27
CA ALA A 168 0.92 -19.08 5.67
C ALA A 168 -0.16 -18.25 4.93
N PRO A 169 -1.41 -18.73 4.81
CA PRO A 169 -2.44 -18.07 4.02
C PRO A 169 -2.63 -16.58 4.34
N GLY A 170 -2.58 -16.17 5.60
CA GLY A 170 -2.67 -14.75 5.99
C GLY A 170 -1.38 -13.92 5.98
N ASP A 171 -0.21 -14.55 5.81
CA ASP A 171 1.08 -13.87 5.98
C ASP A 171 1.46 -13.02 4.75
N ASP A 172 2.23 -11.96 5.01
CA ASP A 172 2.81 -11.03 4.02
C ASP A 172 1.79 -10.35 3.07
N ARG A 173 0.52 -10.34 3.44
CA ARG A 173 -0.55 -9.70 2.67
C ARG A 173 -1.46 -8.89 3.56
N MET A 174 -1.99 -7.80 3.02
CA MET A 174 -2.84 -6.86 3.73
C MET A 174 -4.05 -6.48 2.87
N LEU A 175 -5.23 -6.45 3.50
CA LEU A 175 -6.43 -5.86 2.92
C LEU A 175 -6.56 -4.40 3.36
N VAL A 176 -6.94 -3.52 2.44
CA VAL A 176 -7.30 -2.13 2.74
C VAL A 176 -8.80 -1.97 2.57
N MET A 177 -9.46 -1.41 3.59
CA MET A 177 -10.91 -1.24 3.61
C MET A 177 -11.30 0.18 4.00
N ASN A 178 -12.15 0.80 3.19
CA ASN A 178 -12.83 2.03 3.56
C ASN A 178 -14.03 1.71 4.45
N MET A 179 -14.20 2.47 5.53
CA MET A 179 -15.17 2.13 6.56
C MET A 179 -15.89 3.34 7.13
N HIS A 180 -17.20 3.18 7.39
CA HIS A 180 -17.98 4.09 8.22
C HIS A 180 -19.02 3.32 9.04
N ILE A 181 -18.83 3.33 10.35
CA ILE A 181 -19.59 2.63 11.38
C ILE A 181 -20.60 3.60 11.99
N GLY A 182 -21.87 3.21 12.01
CA GLY A 182 -22.93 3.88 12.75
C GLY A 182 -23.53 2.99 13.83
N LYS A 183 -24.25 3.59 14.79
CA LYS A 183 -25.03 2.82 15.78
C LYS A 183 -26.14 1.97 15.15
N THR A 184 -26.63 2.40 13.99
CA THR A 184 -27.55 1.65 13.13
C THR A 184 -27.08 1.77 11.68
N ARG A 185 -27.53 0.85 10.82
CA ARG A 185 -27.24 0.90 9.38
C ARG A 185 -27.69 2.22 8.76
N GLU A 186 -28.87 2.71 9.13
CA GLU A 186 -29.42 3.99 8.64
C GLU A 186 -28.57 5.19 9.06
N ALA A 187 -28.09 5.20 10.32
CA ALA A 187 -27.21 6.25 10.81
C ALA A 187 -25.86 6.24 10.08
N ALA A 188 -25.30 5.05 9.85
CA ALA A 188 -24.06 4.87 9.09
C ALA A 188 -24.23 5.36 7.64
N MET A 189 -25.32 4.98 6.96
CA MET A 189 -25.60 5.42 5.60
C MET A 189 -25.77 6.93 5.51
N ARG A 190 -26.50 7.56 6.44
CA ARG A 190 -26.72 9.00 6.43
C ARG A 190 -25.42 9.81 6.51
N LYS A 191 -24.40 9.30 7.23
CA LYS A 191 -23.13 9.99 7.45
C LYS A 191 -22.01 9.54 6.51
N GLY A 192 -21.91 8.24 6.23
CA GLY A 192 -20.87 7.65 5.39
C GLY A 192 -21.14 7.75 3.89
N LYS A 193 -22.41 7.66 3.46
CA LYS A 193 -22.76 7.67 2.01
C LYS A 193 -22.26 8.92 1.27
N PRO A 194 -22.44 10.15 1.79
CA PRO A 194 -21.96 11.33 1.06
C PRO A 194 -20.46 11.31 0.78
N GLY A 195 -19.66 10.87 1.77
CA GLY A 195 -18.21 10.75 1.61
C GLY A 195 -17.81 9.59 0.71
N HIS A 196 -18.49 8.44 0.81
CA HIS A 196 -18.33 7.34 -0.14
C HIS A 196 -18.58 7.79 -1.58
N ASP A 197 -19.69 8.47 -1.84
CA ASP A 197 -20.07 8.89 -3.18
C ASP A 197 -19.07 9.90 -3.75
N GLU A 198 -18.61 10.85 -2.94
CA GLU A 198 -17.60 11.82 -3.39
C GLU A 198 -16.25 11.15 -3.67
N PHE A 199 -15.85 10.20 -2.83
CA PHE A 199 -14.67 9.37 -3.06
C PHE A 199 -14.78 8.59 -4.38
N CYS A 200 -15.94 7.99 -4.64
CA CYS A 200 -16.19 7.25 -5.88
C CYS A 200 -16.23 8.17 -7.10
N ASN A 201 -16.88 9.32 -6.99
CA ASN A 201 -16.91 10.33 -8.05
C ASN A 201 -15.51 10.80 -8.43
N PHE A 202 -14.66 11.03 -7.43
CA PHE A 202 -13.27 11.46 -7.67
C PHE A 202 -12.44 10.38 -8.36
N LEU A 203 -12.56 9.11 -7.95
CA LEU A 203 -11.71 8.03 -8.44
C LEU A 203 -12.22 7.29 -9.68
N ALA A 204 -13.51 7.37 -9.98
CA ALA A 204 -14.11 6.68 -11.11
C ALA A 204 -13.47 7.06 -12.46
N PRO A 205 -13.18 8.35 -12.76
CA PRO A 205 -12.47 8.72 -14.00
C PRO A 205 -11.09 8.08 -14.16
N TYR A 206 -10.45 7.65 -13.06
CA TYR A 206 -9.14 6.99 -13.06
C TYR A 206 -9.22 5.46 -13.13
N GLY A 207 -10.43 4.88 -13.25
CA GLY A 207 -10.64 3.44 -13.40
C GLY A 207 -10.33 2.60 -12.16
N ARG A 208 -10.45 3.19 -10.96
CA ARG A 208 -10.10 2.53 -9.69
C ARG A 208 -11.08 1.44 -9.26
N PHE A 209 -12.27 1.37 -9.86
CA PHE A 209 -13.33 0.44 -9.48
C PHE A 209 -13.48 -0.74 -10.43
N SER A 210 -12.45 -1.07 -11.22
CA SER A 210 -12.46 -2.18 -12.18
C SER A 210 -12.65 -3.58 -11.55
N SER A 211 -12.46 -3.72 -10.23
CA SER A 211 -12.80 -4.95 -9.53
C SER A 211 -14.30 -5.09 -9.25
N TYR A 212 -15.13 -4.05 -9.36
CA TYR A 212 -16.56 -4.22 -9.18
C TYR A 212 -17.14 -5.07 -10.32
N ARG A 213 -18.26 -5.72 -10.05
CA ARG A 213 -19.00 -6.51 -11.04
C ARG A 213 -20.43 -6.02 -11.15
N ASN A 214 -20.98 -6.13 -12.37
CA ASN A 214 -22.41 -5.97 -12.58
C ASN A 214 -23.19 -7.12 -11.90
N PRO A 215 -24.51 -6.99 -11.67
CA PRO A 215 -25.32 -8.04 -11.07
C PRO A 215 -25.28 -9.40 -11.80
N ASP A 216 -25.00 -9.40 -13.10
CA ASP A 216 -24.83 -10.62 -13.92
C ASP A 216 -23.41 -11.22 -13.86
N GLY A 217 -22.53 -10.65 -13.04
CA GLY A 217 -21.13 -11.06 -12.89
C GLY A 217 -20.17 -10.51 -13.95
N SER A 218 -20.66 -9.75 -14.93
CA SER A 218 -19.81 -9.15 -15.97
C SER A 218 -18.95 -7.99 -15.43
N LYS A 219 -17.90 -7.64 -16.19
CA LYS A 219 -17.01 -6.51 -15.84
C LYS A 219 -17.75 -5.19 -16.00
N VAL A 220 -17.55 -4.29 -15.04
CA VAL A 220 -18.00 -2.90 -15.13
C VAL A 220 -17.17 -2.11 -16.16
N ALA A 221 -17.71 -0.97 -16.60
CA ALA A 221 -16.99 -0.03 -17.47
C ALA A 221 -15.77 0.56 -16.76
N PHE A 222 -14.78 1.04 -17.53
CA PHE A 222 -13.56 1.65 -16.98
C PHE A 222 -13.88 2.76 -15.98
N ASN A 223 -14.76 3.69 -16.32
CA ASN A 223 -15.14 4.82 -15.49
C ASN A 223 -16.33 4.54 -14.56
N HIS A 224 -16.59 3.27 -14.20
CA HIS A 224 -17.70 2.93 -13.33
C HIS A 224 -17.57 3.62 -11.97
N CYS A 225 -18.64 4.30 -11.56
CA CYS A 225 -18.76 4.94 -10.25
C CYS A 225 -19.75 4.12 -9.41
N PRO A 226 -19.26 3.28 -8.48
CA PRO A 226 -20.13 2.41 -7.70
C PRO A 226 -20.98 3.21 -6.72
N THR A 227 -22.21 2.76 -6.51
CA THR A 227 -23.07 3.22 -5.42
C THR A 227 -22.60 2.63 -4.10
N VAL A 228 -22.97 3.28 -2.98
CA VAL A 228 -22.68 2.74 -1.64
C VAL A 228 -23.25 1.32 -1.45
N GLN A 229 -24.39 1.02 -2.08
CA GLN A 229 -25.02 -0.29 -1.99
C GLN A 229 -24.18 -1.35 -2.71
N GLU A 230 -23.69 -1.07 -3.92
CA GLU A 230 -22.78 -1.98 -4.63
C GLU A 230 -21.50 -2.24 -3.82
N SER A 231 -20.94 -1.21 -3.19
CA SER A 231 -19.73 -1.34 -2.35
C SER A 231 -19.94 -2.23 -1.14
N VAL A 232 -21.10 -2.11 -0.47
CA VAL A 232 -21.45 -2.90 0.71
C VAL A 232 -21.82 -4.33 0.32
N ASP A 233 -22.64 -4.52 -0.72
CA ASP A 233 -23.09 -5.84 -1.17
C ASP A 233 -21.95 -6.71 -1.68
N GLN A 234 -20.98 -6.10 -2.38
CA GLN A 234 -19.77 -6.80 -2.85
C GLN A 234 -18.69 -6.88 -1.77
N LYS A 235 -18.96 -6.43 -0.53
CA LYS A 235 -18.06 -6.41 0.63
C LYS A 235 -16.71 -5.68 0.38
N ILE A 236 -16.68 -4.78 -0.60
CA ILE A 236 -15.47 -4.02 -0.98
C ILE A 236 -15.20 -2.86 -0.01
N GLN A 237 -16.27 -2.23 0.47
CA GLN A 237 -16.21 -1.19 1.51
C GLN A 237 -17.26 -1.49 2.58
N ALA A 238 -17.03 -1.03 3.81
CA ALA A 238 -17.87 -1.35 4.96
C ALA A 238 -18.55 -0.09 5.51
N ILE A 239 -19.75 0.22 5.03
CA ILE A 239 -20.59 1.30 5.56
C ILE A 239 -21.84 0.68 6.18
N GLY A 240 -21.95 0.70 7.50
CA GLY A 240 -23.01 -0.03 8.20
C GLY A 240 -22.99 0.10 9.71
N SER A 241 -23.85 -0.68 10.36
CA SER A 241 -23.83 -0.84 11.82
C SER A 241 -22.59 -1.62 12.29
N VAL A 242 -22.37 -1.67 13.61
CA VAL A 242 -21.32 -2.52 14.21
C VAL A 242 -21.45 -3.96 13.73
N ASP A 243 -22.65 -4.55 13.78
CA ASP A 243 -22.91 -5.92 13.34
C ASP A 243 -22.58 -6.13 11.86
N ASP A 244 -22.93 -5.16 11.00
CA ASP A 244 -22.65 -5.23 9.56
C ASP A 244 -21.14 -5.23 9.27
N VAL A 245 -20.38 -4.46 10.05
CA VAL A 245 -18.92 -4.37 9.93
C VAL A 245 -18.25 -5.62 10.49
N VAL A 246 -18.74 -6.15 11.61
CA VAL A 246 -18.30 -7.44 12.17
C VAL A 246 -18.53 -8.56 11.17
N GLU A 247 -19.70 -8.64 10.55
CA GLU A 247 -20.00 -9.65 9.51
C GLU A 247 -19.07 -9.49 8.30
N ASN A 248 -18.85 -8.26 7.84
CA ASN A 248 -17.97 -7.98 6.70
C ASN A 248 -16.53 -8.43 6.97
N ILE A 249 -15.96 -8.05 8.12
CA ILE A 249 -14.59 -8.43 8.47
C ILE A 249 -14.50 -9.92 8.77
N GLY A 250 -15.50 -10.49 9.45
CA GLY A 250 -15.59 -11.94 9.71
C GLY A 250 -15.53 -12.74 8.41
N PHE A 251 -16.28 -12.33 7.39
CA PHE A 251 -16.20 -12.91 6.06
C PHE A 251 -14.78 -12.88 5.48
N TRP A 252 -14.08 -11.74 5.56
CA TRP A 252 -12.71 -11.64 5.04
C TRP A 252 -11.70 -12.44 5.87
N LYS A 253 -11.88 -12.54 7.20
CA LYS A 253 -11.07 -13.40 8.07
C LYS A 253 -11.18 -14.86 7.65
N GLU A 254 -12.39 -15.35 7.44
CA GLU A 254 -12.64 -16.73 7.01
C GLU A 254 -12.12 -16.98 5.59
N LEU A 255 -12.34 -16.04 4.66
CA LEU A 255 -11.97 -16.21 3.25
C LEU A 255 -10.45 -16.19 3.03
N LEU A 256 -9.73 -15.35 3.77
CA LEU A 256 -8.32 -15.03 3.49
C LEU A 256 -7.34 -15.45 4.59
N ASP A 257 -7.81 -15.98 5.72
CA ASP A 257 -7.01 -16.03 6.96
C ASP A 257 -6.46 -14.62 7.30
N LEU A 258 -7.32 -13.61 7.24
CA LEU A 258 -6.90 -12.20 7.27
C LEU A 258 -6.18 -11.83 8.59
N LYS A 259 -4.88 -11.54 8.50
CA LYS A 259 -4.05 -11.10 9.65
C LYS A 259 -3.77 -9.60 9.68
N HIS A 260 -3.76 -8.94 8.52
CA HIS A 260 -3.43 -7.52 8.39
C HIS A 260 -4.53 -6.76 7.66
N LEU A 261 -5.16 -5.83 8.38
CA LEU A 261 -6.19 -4.94 7.86
C LEU A 261 -5.74 -3.48 8.04
N CYS A 262 -5.75 -2.72 6.95
CA CYS A 262 -5.58 -1.27 6.97
C CYS A 262 -6.94 -0.62 6.73
N ILE A 263 -7.32 0.33 7.58
CA ILE A 263 -8.66 0.93 7.55
C ILE A 263 -8.56 2.42 7.20
N PHE A 264 -9.41 2.83 6.28
CA PHE A 264 -9.60 4.23 5.89
C PHE A 264 -10.92 4.73 6.52
N PHE A 265 -10.79 5.49 7.60
CA PHE A 265 -11.91 6.15 8.30
C PHE A 265 -12.20 7.55 7.75
N ASP A 266 -11.38 8.03 6.81
CA ASP A 266 -11.26 9.42 6.36
C ASP A 266 -12.02 9.69 5.06
N PHE A 267 -13.25 9.18 4.95
CA PHE A 267 -14.11 9.52 3.82
C PHE A 267 -14.23 11.06 3.65
N PRO A 268 -14.24 11.57 2.42
CA PRO A 268 -14.42 13.00 2.15
C PRO A 268 -15.61 13.59 2.91
N GLY A 269 -15.39 14.75 3.55
CA GLY A 269 -16.42 15.46 4.31
C GLY A 269 -16.63 14.97 5.75
N VAL A 270 -15.96 13.90 6.19
CA VAL A 270 -15.94 13.48 7.60
C VAL A 270 -14.98 14.39 8.38
N THR A 271 -15.43 14.87 9.54
CA THR A 271 -14.63 15.72 10.42
C THR A 271 -13.57 14.91 11.18
N ARG A 272 -12.54 15.58 11.72
CA ARG A 272 -11.54 14.93 12.58
C ARG A 272 -12.15 14.27 13.82
N GLU A 273 -13.18 14.89 14.39
CA GLU A 273 -13.88 14.35 15.56
C GLU A 273 -14.63 13.07 15.20
N GLU A 274 -15.34 13.06 14.07
CA GLU A 274 -16.00 11.86 13.57
C GLU A 274 -14.97 10.77 13.23
N MET A 275 -13.83 11.08 12.59
CA MET A 275 -12.77 10.09 12.36
C MET A 275 -12.25 9.47 13.67
N ASN A 276 -12.10 10.27 14.72
CA ASN A 276 -11.73 9.74 16.05
C ASN A 276 -12.82 8.84 16.61
N GLU A 277 -14.09 9.23 16.51
CA GLU A 277 -15.23 8.39 16.92
C GLU A 277 -15.25 7.06 16.17
N GLN A 278 -14.96 7.06 14.86
CA GLN A 278 -14.86 5.84 14.05
C GLN A 278 -13.76 4.90 14.55
N MET A 279 -12.58 5.43 14.90
CA MET A 279 -11.49 4.63 15.47
C MET A 279 -11.89 4.03 16.83
N HIS A 280 -12.60 4.78 17.68
CA HIS A 280 -13.11 4.26 18.95
C HIS A 280 -14.17 3.18 18.75
N LEU A 281 -15.17 3.40 17.89
CA LEU A 281 -16.19 2.40 17.56
C LEU A 281 -15.56 1.10 17.04
N PHE A 282 -14.57 1.22 16.16
CA PHE A 282 -13.87 0.04 15.66
C PHE A 282 -13.13 -0.71 16.79
N ALA A 283 -12.35 -0.01 17.59
CA ALA A 283 -11.52 -0.61 18.63
C ALA A 283 -12.33 -1.18 19.81
N GLU A 284 -13.42 -0.50 20.19
CA GLU A 284 -14.18 -0.77 21.41
C GLU A 284 -15.42 -1.64 21.17
N GLU A 285 -16.02 -1.60 19.97
CA GLU A 285 -17.26 -2.33 19.67
C GLU A 285 -17.08 -3.43 18.61
N VAL A 286 -16.26 -3.21 17.57
CA VAL A 286 -16.07 -4.18 16.47
C VAL A 286 -15.04 -5.25 16.82
N LEU A 287 -13.81 -4.86 17.21
CA LEU A 287 -12.73 -5.81 17.49
C LEU A 287 -13.11 -6.86 18.56
N PRO A 288 -13.73 -6.49 19.70
CA PRO A 288 -14.09 -7.48 20.71
C PRO A 288 -15.08 -8.54 20.20
N GLN A 289 -16.01 -8.15 19.33
CA GLN A 289 -16.97 -9.08 18.73
C GLN A 289 -16.32 -10.03 17.72
N LEU A 290 -15.20 -9.62 17.11
CA LEU A 290 -14.36 -10.49 16.27
C LEU A 290 -13.42 -11.40 17.08
N GLY A 291 -13.46 -11.33 18.41
CA GLY A 291 -12.55 -12.04 19.32
C GLY A 291 -11.13 -11.47 19.33
N GLU A 292 -10.93 -10.26 18.82
CA GLU A 292 -9.63 -9.62 18.69
C GLU A 292 -9.38 -8.60 19.81
N THR A 293 -8.12 -8.48 20.22
CA THR A 293 -7.71 -7.49 21.22
C THR A 293 -6.69 -6.53 20.65
N MET A 294 -6.84 -5.23 20.91
CA MET A 294 -5.89 -4.24 20.44
C MET A 294 -4.73 -4.07 21.44
N THR A 295 -3.58 -4.67 21.15
CA THR A 295 -2.35 -4.44 21.93
C THR A 295 -1.64 -3.18 21.42
N ARG A 296 -1.47 -2.18 22.28
CA ARG A 296 -0.70 -0.98 21.93
C ARG A 296 0.80 -1.31 21.97
N ARG A 297 1.51 -1.06 20.86
CA ARG A 297 2.99 -1.07 20.87
C ARG A 297 3.46 -0.01 21.89
N PRO A 298 4.35 -0.36 22.86
CA PRO A 298 4.86 0.62 23.81
C PRO A 298 5.40 1.84 23.08
N LEU A 299 5.02 3.03 23.53
CA LEU A 299 5.67 4.23 23.01
C LEU A 299 7.13 4.21 23.48
N PRO A 300 8.11 4.42 22.60
CA PRO A 300 9.47 4.65 23.06
C PRO A 300 9.47 5.87 23.99
N ASN A 301 10.30 5.82 25.04
CA ASN A 301 10.56 6.96 25.93
C ASN A 301 11.34 8.03 25.14
N LEU A 302 10.69 8.66 24.16
CA LEU A 302 11.21 9.82 23.47
C LEU A 302 10.93 10.99 24.39
N SER A 303 11.96 11.52 25.03
CA SER A 303 11.91 12.88 25.55
C SER A 303 11.47 13.80 24.40
N PRO A 304 10.63 14.82 24.66
CA PRO A 304 10.30 15.80 23.63
C PRO A 304 11.61 16.29 23.00
N LEU A 305 11.65 16.33 21.67
CA LEU A 305 12.67 17.10 20.97
C LEU A 305 12.34 18.56 21.29
N ILE A 306 12.96 19.09 22.35
CA ILE A 306 12.84 20.50 22.78
C ILE A 306 13.59 21.37 21.78
#